data_AF-A0A3N1JCW8-F1
#
_entry.id   AF-A0A3N1JCW8-F1
#
_cell.length_a   1.000
_cell.length_b   1.000
_cell.length_c   1.000
_cell.angle_alpha   90.00
_cell.angle_beta   90.00
_cell.angle_gamma   90.00
#
_symmetry.space_group_name_H-M   'P 1'
#
loop_
_entity.id
_entity.type
_entity.pdbx_description
1 polymer ?
#
loop_
_entity_poly.entity_id
_entity_poly.type
_entity_poly.pdbx_seq_one_letter_code
_entity_poly.pdbx_strand_id
1 'polypeptide(L)'
;MLGLAVILAHLLGDYLLQTDSMAQRKTSSWRWALTHAAMYSLPHAVLLFVLLGGFSWHWLVALLIIGGTHAVIDRYRLAKHVIWALNHALPHDHRDEYAWAEARENAGYSPSSPVWMRTWLMIIVDNTLHLAINAVTIAVVLAA
;
A
#
# COMPACT_ATOMS: atom_id res chain seq x y z
N MET A 1 11.55 -18.44 3.54
CA MET A 1 10.14 -18.54 3.99
C MET A 1 9.59 -17.23 4.53
N LEU A 2 10.37 -16.43 5.29
CA LEU A 2 9.91 -15.13 5.82
C LEU A 2 9.30 -14.21 4.75
N GLY A 3 9.97 -13.99 3.62
CA GLY A 3 9.45 -13.13 2.55
C GLY A 3 8.07 -13.55 2.02
N LEU A 4 7.84 -14.87 1.86
CA LEU A 4 6.53 -15.39 1.46
C LEU A 4 5.48 -15.13 2.54
N ALA A 5 5.82 -15.28 3.83
CA ALA A 5 4.91 -14.99 4.93
C ALA A 5 4.49 -13.51 4.97
N VAL A 6 5.43 -12.59 4.70
CA VAL A 6 5.13 -11.15 4.59
C VAL A 6 4.17 -10.87 3.42
N ILE A 7 4.42 -11.47 2.25
CA ILE A 7 3.52 -11.34 1.09
C ILE A 7 2.14 -11.88 1.42
N LEU A 8 2.04 -13.07 2.03
CA LEU A 8 0.75 -13.68 2.37
C LEU A 8 -0.01 -12.86 3.42
N ALA A 9 0.67 -12.32 4.44
CA ALA A 9 0.04 -11.44 5.43
C ALA A 9 -0.54 -10.18 4.78
N HIS A 10 0.21 -9.57 3.86
CA HIS A 10 -0.27 -8.44 3.06
C HIS A 10 -1.49 -8.81 2.20
N LEU A 11 -1.43 -9.89 1.43
CA LEU A 11 -2.53 -10.29 0.56
C LEU A 11 -3.80 -10.65 1.35
N LEU A 12 -3.66 -11.34 2.48
CA LEU A 12 -4.77 -11.66 3.38
C LEU A 12 -5.42 -10.38 3.90
N GLY A 13 -4.61 -9.41 4.32
CA GLY A 13 -5.08 -8.14 4.86
C GLY A 13 -5.77 -7.25 3.82
N ASP A 14 -5.12 -7.05 2.66
CA ASP A 14 -5.55 -6.03 1.68
C ASP A 14 -6.61 -6.53 0.70
N TYR A 15 -6.65 -7.84 0.41
CA TYR A 15 -7.60 -8.42 -0.55
C TYR A 15 -8.67 -9.27 0.11
N LEU A 16 -8.29 -10.22 0.97
CA LEU A 16 -9.25 -11.22 1.47
C LEU A 16 -10.12 -10.68 2.61
N LEU A 17 -9.54 -9.89 3.52
CA LEU A 17 -10.27 -9.24 4.60
C LEU A 17 -10.93 -7.92 4.17
N GLN A 18 -10.62 -7.43 2.96
CA GLN A 18 -11.18 -6.19 2.46
C GLN A 18 -12.62 -6.37 1.97
N THR A 19 -13.57 -5.66 2.58
CA THR A 19 -14.95 -5.59 2.12
C THR A 19 -15.14 -4.51 1.06
N ASP A 20 -16.22 -4.63 0.29
CA ASP A 20 -16.61 -3.65 -0.72
C ASP A 20 -16.73 -2.21 -0.15
N SER A 21 -17.31 -2.07 1.05
CA SER A 21 -17.43 -0.77 1.72
C SER A 21 -16.08 -0.15 2.04
N MET A 22 -15.08 -0.95 2.42
CA MET A 22 -13.73 -0.47 2.65
C MET A 22 -13.08 -0.04 1.33
N ALA A 23 -13.15 -0.89 0.29
CA ALA A 23 -12.56 -0.60 -1.02
C ALA A 23 -13.10 0.71 -1.63
N GLN A 24 -14.42 0.94 -1.57
CA GLN A 24 -15.03 2.14 -2.16
C GLN A 24 -14.80 3.43 -1.36
N ARG A 25 -14.61 3.34 -0.04
CA ARG A 25 -14.66 4.52 0.85
C ARG A 25 -13.34 4.86 1.53
N LYS A 26 -12.34 3.97 1.51
CA LYS A 26 -11.03 4.21 2.15
C LYS A 26 -10.34 5.48 1.65
N THR A 27 -10.58 5.88 0.40
CA THR A 27 -9.94 7.05 -0.20
C THR A 27 -10.73 8.35 -0.01
N SER A 28 -11.88 8.31 0.66
CA SER A 28 -12.73 9.49 0.92
C SER A 28 -13.09 9.67 2.39
N SER A 29 -12.98 8.62 3.21
CA SER A 29 -13.35 8.63 4.62
C SER A 29 -12.28 8.01 5.51
N TRP A 30 -11.81 8.78 6.49
CA TRP A 30 -10.87 8.27 7.50
C TRP A 30 -11.43 7.11 8.32
N ARG A 31 -12.75 7.07 8.56
CA ARG A 31 -13.37 5.94 9.27
C ARG A 31 -13.12 4.64 8.51
N TRP A 32 -13.41 4.63 7.20
CA TRP A 32 -13.20 3.44 6.38
C TRP A 32 -11.72 3.15 6.11
N ALA A 33 -10.87 4.18 5.98
CA ALA A 33 -9.42 4.00 5.86
C ALA A 33 -8.82 3.33 7.10
N LEU A 34 -9.22 3.76 8.30
CA LEU A 34 -8.76 3.19 9.57
C LEU A 34 -9.35 1.79 9.81
N THR A 35 -10.61 1.54 9.46
CA THR A 35 -11.18 0.19 9.52
C THR A 35 -10.41 -0.77 8.60
N HIS A 36 -10.12 -0.34 7.37
CA HIS A 36 -9.32 -1.13 6.43
C HIS A 36 -7.93 -1.40 6.96
N ALA A 37 -7.22 -0.37 7.41
CA ALA A 37 -5.89 -0.50 7.99
C ALA A 37 -5.86 -1.42 9.23
N ALA A 38 -6.92 -1.39 10.05
CA ALA A 38 -7.04 -2.30 11.19
C ALA A 38 -7.18 -3.76 10.73
N MET A 39 -8.05 -4.05 9.76
CA MET A 39 -8.21 -5.40 9.18
C MET A 39 -6.92 -5.86 8.49
N TYR A 40 -6.28 -4.98 7.73
CA TYR A 40 -4.99 -5.18 7.08
C TYR A 40 -3.86 -5.54 8.07
N SER A 41 -3.89 -4.95 9.26
CA SER A 41 -2.87 -5.18 10.29
C SER A 41 -3.03 -6.51 11.02
N LEU A 42 -4.21 -7.17 10.96
CA LEU A 42 -4.46 -8.42 11.70
C LEU A 42 -3.53 -9.58 11.30
N PRO A 43 -3.35 -9.91 9.99
CA PRO A 43 -2.39 -10.94 9.59
C PRO A 43 -0.96 -10.62 10.01
N HIS A 44 -0.56 -9.35 9.96
CA HIS A 44 0.76 -8.89 10.39
C HIS A 44 0.93 -9.02 11.90
N ALA A 45 -0.11 -8.77 12.69
CA ALA A 45 -0.09 -8.92 14.14
C ALA A 45 0.15 -10.38 14.54
N VAL A 46 -0.48 -11.32 13.86
CA VAL A 46 -0.26 -12.76 14.04
C VAL A 46 1.16 -13.15 13.63
N LEU A 47 1.61 -12.71 12.45
CA LEU A 47 2.95 -13.00 11.95
C LEU A 47 4.03 -12.48 12.93
N LEU A 48 3.94 -11.22 13.36
CA LEU A 48 4.88 -10.60 14.28
C LEU A 48 4.83 -11.26 15.67
N PHE A 49 3.66 -11.67 16.16
CA PHE A 49 3.56 -12.38 17.44
C PHE A 49 4.35 -13.69 17.41
N VAL A 50 4.23 -14.44 16.31
CA VAL A 50 4.99 -15.69 16.11
C VAL A 50 6.49 -15.43 15.98
N LEU A 51 6.89 -14.45 15.17
CA LEU A 51 8.30 -14.17 14.91
C LEU A 51 9.03 -13.59 16.13
N LEU A 52 8.36 -12.79 16.95
CA LEU A 52 8.93 -12.14 18.14
C LEU A 52 8.73 -12.94 19.44
N GLY A 53 8.04 -14.08 19.37
CA GLY A 53 7.78 -14.94 20.54
C GLY A 53 6.77 -14.37 21.55
N GLY A 54 5.93 -13.43 21.13
CA GLY A 54 4.89 -12.84 21.98
C GLY A 54 4.67 -11.34 21.77
N PHE A 55 3.94 -10.73 22.69
CA PHE A 55 3.74 -9.28 22.72
C PHE A 55 4.99 -8.58 23.26
N SER A 56 5.44 -7.54 22.55
CA SER A 56 6.59 -6.73 22.93
C SER A 56 6.43 -5.29 22.46
N TRP A 57 7.34 -4.41 22.88
CA TRP A 57 7.40 -3.04 22.37
C TRP A 57 7.61 -3.01 20.84
N HIS A 58 8.51 -3.86 20.34
CA HIS A 58 8.78 -4.01 18.90
C HIS A 58 7.56 -4.49 18.13
N TRP A 59 6.76 -5.40 18.70
CA TRP A 59 5.50 -5.86 18.13
C TRP A 59 4.52 -4.70 17.94
N LEU A 60 4.34 -3.86 18.97
CA LEU A 60 3.43 -2.72 18.92
C LEU A 60 3.91 -1.67 17.92
N VAL A 61 5.20 -1.31 17.95
CA VAL A 61 5.78 -0.31 17.04
C VAL A 61 5.67 -0.76 15.58
N ALA A 62 5.97 -2.02 15.27
CA ALA A 62 5.85 -2.55 13.91
C ALA A 62 4.41 -2.45 13.39
N LEU A 63 3.41 -2.77 14.22
CA LEU A 63 2.00 -2.65 13.83
C LEU A 63 1.55 -1.21 13.62
N LEU A 64 2.01 -0.28 14.45
CA LEU A 64 1.71 1.13 14.25
C LEU A 64 2.31 1.67 12.96
N ILE A 65 3.53 1.24 12.60
CA ILE A 65 4.15 1.60 11.32
C ILE A 65 3.35 0.99 10.18
N ILE A 66 3.19 -0.34 10.13
CA ILE A 66 2.51 -1.06 9.05
C ILE A 66 1.08 -0.54 8.83
N GLY A 67 0.27 -0.52 9.90
CA GLY A 67 -1.12 -0.07 9.81
C GLY A 67 -1.24 1.44 9.57
N GLY A 68 -0.39 2.24 10.20
CA GLY A 68 -0.39 3.70 10.06
C GLY A 68 -0.02 4.13 8.65
N THR A 69 1.06 3.58 8.08
CA THR A 69 1.45 3.88 6.70
C THR A 69 0.39 3.38 5.72
N HIS A 70 -0.19 2.20 5.96
CA HIS A 70 -1.27 1.68 5.12
C HIS A 70 -2.46 2.65 5.06
N ALA A 71 -2.94 3.11 6.22
CA ALA A 71 -4.04 4.06 6.31
C ALA A 71 -3.76 5.35 5.53
N VAL A 72 -2.54 5.90 5.64
CA VAL A 72 -2.14 7.15 4.97
C VAL A 72 -2.00 6.94 3.45
N ILE A 73 -1.31 5.87 3.02
CA ILE A 73 -1.08 5.57 1.60
C ILE A 73 -2.42 5.42 0.88
N ASP A 74 -3.34 4.63 1.44
CA ASP A 74 -4.66 4.38 0.86
C ASP A 74 -5.52 5.65 0.89
N ARG A 75 -5.54 6.37 2.01
CA ARG A 75 -6.38 7.56 2.16
C ARG A 75 -6.09 8.63 1.11
N TYR A 76 -4.81 8.81 0.78
CA TYR A 76 -4.35 9.81 -0.18
C TYR A 76 -4.07 9.25 -1.57
N ARG A 77 -4.17 7.92 -1.76
CA ARG A 77 -3.74 7.22 -2.97
C ARG A 77 -2.33 7.65 -3.38
N LEU A 78 -1.34 7.40 -2.53
CA LEU A 78 0.03 7.89 -2.81
C LEU A 78 0.63 7.28 -4.09
N ALA A 79 0.22 6.07 -4.47
CA ALA A 79 0.66 5.40 -5.70
C ALA A 79 0.55 6.28 -6.97
N LYS A 80 -0.56 7.01 -7.16
CA LYS A 80 -0.71 7.88 -8.35
C LYS A 80 0.29 9.05 -8.39
N HIS A 81 0.77 9.51 -7.23
CA HIS A 81 1.78 10.56 -7.15
C HIS A 81 3.15 9.99 -7.53
N VAL A 82 3.47 8.78 -7.04
CA VAL A 82 4.70 8.06 -7.42
C VAL A 82 4.73 7.81 -8.93
N ILE A 83 3.62 7.30 -9.49
CA ILE A 83 3.49 7.06 -10.93
C ILE A 83 3.74 8.34 -11.72
N TRP A 84 3.04 9.44 -11.37
CA TRP A 84 3.18 10.70 -12.07
C TRP A 84 4.62 11.23 -12.00
N ALA A 85 5.24 11.20 -10.83
CA ALA A 85 6.62 11.66 -10.64
C ALA A 85 7.62 10.83 -11.46
N LEU A 86 7.50 9.49 -11.44
CA LEU A 86 8.40 8.62 -12.20
C LEU A 86 8.23 8.79 -13.71
N ASN A 87 7.01 8.93 -14.20
CA ASN A 87 6.75 9.18 -15.63
C ASN A 87 7.36 10.50 -16.11
N HIS A 88 7.48 11.52 -15.25
CA HIS A 88 8.05 12.81 -15.63
C HIS A 88 9.56 12.89 -15.41
N ALA A 89 10.09 12.16 -14.42
CA ALA A 89 11.51 12.17 -14.06
C ALA A 89 12.34 11.22 -14.92
N LEU A 90 11.79 10.07 -15.33
CA LEU A 90 12.55 9.05 -16.05
C LEU A 90 12.48 9.24 -17.58
N PRO A 91 13.58 8.96 -18.30
CA PRO A 91 13.58 8.96 -19.76
C PRO A 91 12.58 7.94 -20.33
N HIS A 92 11.82 8.34 -21.35
CA HIS A 92 10.91 7.47 -22.08
C HIS A 92 10.59 8.08 -23.46
N ASP A 93 10.31 7.23 -24.44
CA ASP A 93 10.20 7.61 -25.86
C ASP A 93 8.83 8.23 -26.23
N HIS A 94 7.84 8.07 -25.35
CA HIS A 94 6.45 8.52 -25.58
C HIS A 94 6.05 9.54 -24.52
N ARG A 95 6.57 10.77 -24.62
CA ARG A 95 6.15 11.89 -23.77
C ARG A 95 4.84 12.47 -24.25
N ASP A 96 3.74 11.87 -23.82
CA ASP A 96 2.54 12.67 -23.66
C ASP A 96 2.82 13.66 -22.52
N GLU A 97 2.78 14.96 -22.82
CA GLU A 97 2.82 16.00 -21.79
C GLU A 97 1.43 16.13 -21.18
N TYR A 98 1.30 15.85 -19.88
CA TYR A 98 0.04 15.99 -19.15
C TYR A 98 0.28 16.55 -17.75
N ALA A 99 -0.59 17.45 -17.32
CA ALA A 99 -0.45 18.10 -16.02
C ALA A 99 -0.87 17.15 -14.88
N TRP A 100 -0.43 17.44 -13.66
CA TRP A 100 -0.91 16.73 -12.46
C TRP A 100 -2.44 16.74 -12.34
N ALA A 101 -3.10 17.83 -12.77
CA ALA A 101 -4.56 17.94 -12.76
C ALA A 101 -5.24 16.86 -13.62
N GLU A 102 -4.60 16.43 -14.70
CA GLU A 102 -5.07 15.35 -15.56
C GLU A 102 -4.66 13.99 -14.98
N ALA A 103 -3.41 13.86 -14.53
CA ALA A 103 -2.87 12.64 -13.97
C ALA A 103 -3.67 12.16 -12.75
N ARG A 104 -4.07 13.07 -11.86
CA ARG A 104 -4.73 12.71 -10.59
C ARG A 104 -6.10 12.04 -10.78
N GLU A 105 -6.75 12.31 -11.90
CA GLU A 105 -8.03 11.69 -12.32
C GLU A 105 -7.81 10.37 -13.09
N ASN A 106 -6.59 10.14 -13.58
CA ASN A 106 -6.20 9.01 -14.42
C ASN A 106 -5.15 8.10 -13.76
N ALA A 107 -5.24 7.95 -12.43
CA ALA A 107 -4.36 7.07 -11.64
C ALA A 107 -2.84 7.38 -11.75
N GLY A 108 -2.49 8.62 -12.06
CA GLY A 108 -1.10 9.08 -12.22
C GLY A 108 -0.59 9.02 -13.66
N TYR A 109 -1.38 8.49 -14.60
CA TYR A 109 -1.02 8.31 -16.01
C TYR A 109 -1.61 9.39 -16.91
N SER A 110 -1.15 9.43 -18.17
CA SER A 110 -1.73 10.25 -19.24
C SER A 110 -3.20 9.89 -19.48
N PRO A 111 -4.07 10.87 -19.83
CA PRO A 111 -5.45 10.60 -20.25
C PRO A 111 -5.57 9.62 -21.42
N SER A 112 -4.55 9.55 -22.29
CA SER A 112 -4.49 8.63 -23.43
C SER A 112 -4.27 7.16 -23.01
N SER A 113 -3.81 6.92 -21.78
CA SER A 113 -3.46 5.58 -21.31
C SER A 113 -4.70 4.70 -21.15
N PRO A 114 -4.71 3.47 -21.70
CA PRO A 114 -5.83 2.54 -21.56
C PRO A 114 -6.28 2.32 -20.12
N VAL A 115 -7.59 2.38 -19.87
CA VAL A 115 -8.18 2.31 -18.52
C VAL A 115 -7.80 1.04 -17.77
N TRP A 116 -7.83 -0.11 -18.44
CA TRP A 116 -7.48 -1.39 -17.82
C TRP A 116 -6.01 -1.40 -17.35
N MET A 117 -5.10 -0.84 -18.15
CA MET A 117 -3.66 -0.86 -17.88
C MET A 117 -3.32 0.04 -16.68
N ARG A 118 -3.77 1.29 -16.71
CA ARG A 118 -3.55 2.24 -15.59
C ARG A 118 -4.16 1.76 -14.28
N THR A 119 -5.29 1.03 -14.34
CA THR A 119 -5.94 0.47 -13.15
C THR A 119 -5.06 -0.61 -12.52
N TRP A 120 -4.61 -1.60 -13.30
CA TRP A 120 -3.78 -2.68 -12.78
C TRP A 120 -2.40 -2.20 -12.34
N LEU A 121 -1.75 -1.33 -13.12
CA LEU A 121 -0.46 -0.79 -12.72
C LEU A 121 -0.56 0.05 -11.44
N MET A 122 -1.64 0.81 -11.26
CA MET A 122 -1.88 1.54 -10.01
C MET A 122 -2.00 0.59 -8.81
N ILE A 123 -2.77 -0.50 -8.94
CA ILE A 123 -2.86 -1.52 -7.89
C ILE A 123 -1.47 -2.09 -7.58
N ILE A 124 -0.70 -2.47 -8.61
CA ILE A 124 0.64 -3.05 -8.43
C ILE A 124 1.58 -2.08 -7.73
N VAL A 125 1.62 -0.80 -8.15
CA VAL A 125 2.47 0.21 -7.51
C VAL A 125 2.05 0.43 -6.06
N ASP A 126 0.76 0.55 -5.79
CA ASP A 126 0.22 0.72 -4.43
C ASP A 126 0.63 -0.44 -3.51
N ASN A 127 0.44 -1.67 -3.97
CA ASN A 127 0.83 -2.88 -3.23
C ASN A 127 2.34 -2.99 -3.03
N THR A 128 3.13 -2.54 -4.02
CA THR A 128 4.59 -2.51 -3.90
C THR A 128 5.05 -1.56 -2.80
N LEU A 129 4.41 -0.39 -2.66
CA LEU A 129 4.72 0.55 -1.58
C LEU A 129 4.44 -0.08 -0.20
N HIS A 130 3.28 -0.72 -0.05
CA HIS A 130 2.90 -1.40 1.19
C HIS A 130 3.86 -2.55 1.52
N LEU A 131 4.14 -3.44 0.56
CA LEU A 131 5.06 -4.56 0.74
C LEU A 131 6.47 -4.12 1.09
N ALA A 132 6.97 -3.04 0.46
CA ALA A 132 8.28 -2.49 0.76
C ALA A 132 8.37 -2.03 2.22
N ILE A 133 7.37 -1.28 2.70
CA ILE A 133 7.33 -0.82 4.09
C ILE A 133 7.20 -2.00 5.05
N ASN A 134 6.33 -2.97 4.76
CA ASN A 134 6.20 -4.17 5.59
C ASN A 134 7.53 -4.91 5.71
N ALA A 135 8.20 -5.16 4.58
CA ALA A 135 9.45 -5.90 4.54
C ALA A 135 10.54 -5.19 5.33
N VAL A 136 10.71 -3.87 5.14
CA VAL A 136 11.68 -3.06 5.87
C VAL A 136 11.36 -3.04 7.37
N THR A 137 10.10 -2.80 7.73
CA THR A 137 9.68 -2.74 9.14
C THR A 137 9.96 -4.05 9.86
N ILE A 138 9.56 -5.18 9.26
CA ILE A 138 9.76 -6.51 9.84
C ILE A 138 11.25 -6.84 9.93
N ALA A 139 12.05 -6.52 8.89
CA ALA A 139 13.49 -6.76 8.93
C ALA A 139 14.18 -5.98 10.05
N VAL A 140 13.81 -4.71 10.25
CA VAL A 140 14.39 -3.85 11.30
C VAL A 140 14.05 -4.37 12.69
N VAL A 141 12.79 -4.73 12.96
CA VAL A 141 12.40 -5.19 14.32
C VAL A 141 12.94 -6.57 14.68
N LEU A 142 13.25 -7.41 13.70
CA LEU A 142 13.90 -8.71 13.95
C LEU A 142 15.41 -8.59 14.17
N ALA A 143 16.00 -7.45 13.80
CA ALA A 143 17.41 -7.15 14.01
C ALA A 143 17.69 -6.36 15.31
N ALA A 144 16.63 -5.92 16.01
CA ALA A 144 16.69 -5.13 17.25
C ALA A 144 16.46 -6.01 18.49
#